data_AF-A0A916HC88-F1
#
_entry.id   AF-A0A916HC88-F1
#
_cell.length_a   1.000
_cell.length_b   1.000
_cell.length_c   1.000
_cell.angle_alpha   90.00
_cell.angle_beta   90.00
_cell.angle_gamma   90.00
#
_symmetry.space_group_name_H-M   'P 1'
#
loop_
_entity.id
_entity.type
_entity.pdbx_description
1 polymer ?
#
loop_
_entity_poly.entity_id
_entity_poly.type
_entity_poly.pdbx_seq_one_letter_code
_entity_poly.pdbx_strand_id
1 'polypeptide(L)'
;MSDKILVTYATCTGSTVGVAEAIGKTLSEGGLTVDVLPMNEVKDLIPYRAVVAGSAIQNKQWLPEAVDFVRANRAELSRKPFAAFLVCMTLAMKNGESYRPFVTEFLAPVRTLVRPVSEGLFAGVLDIAKVPTLKDRLMFRLSVLFGAWTEGDHRDWKAIREWAENLAPRLA
;
A
#
# COMPACT_ATOMS: atom_id res chain seq x y z
N MET A 1 8.58 -17.93 19.05
CA MET A 1 8.60 -17.09 17.82
C MET A 1 8.08 -15.72 18.23
N SER A 2 8.62 -14.63 17.70
CA SER A 2 8.16 -13.30 18.14
C SER A 2 6.77 -13.02 17.57
N ASP A 3 5.88 -12.42 18.35
CA ASP A 3 4.53 -12.00 17.90
C ASP A 3 4.56 -10.75 17.01
N LYS A 4 5.75 -10.37 16.55
CA LYS A 4 6.00 -9.12 15.84
C LYS A 4 5.60 -9.18 14.38
N ILE A 5 4.88 -8.15 13.94
CA ILE A 5 4.46 -7.96 12.55
C ILE A 5 5.22 -6.77 11.97
N LEU A 6 5.66 -6.91 10.72
CA LEU A 6 6.21 -5.79 9.96
C LEU A 6 5.12 -5.24 9.04
N VAL A 7 4.85 -3.94 9.14
CA VAL A 7 4.17 -3.18 8.09
C VAL A 7 5.23 -2.38 7.35
N THR A 8 5.40 -2.64 6.06
CA THR A 8 6.42 -1.97 5.26
C THR A 8 5.87 -1.40 3.96
N TYR A 9 6.46 -0.30 3.50
CA TYR A 9 5.91 0.44 2.38
C TYR A 9 6.96 1.09 1.48
N ALA A 10 6.59 1.30 0.22
CA ALA A 10 7.24 2.23 -0.70
C ALA A 10 6.27 3.37 -1.06
N THR A 11 6.79 4.58 -1.15
CA THR A 11 5.99 5.79 -1.37
C THR A 11 6.68 6.73 -2.34
N CYS A 12 5.90 7.50 -3.10
CA CYS A 12 6.44 8.54 -3.98
C CYS A 12 6.09 9.94 -3.45
N THR A 13 4.81 10.21 -3.20
CA THR A 13 4.31 11.52 -2.74
C THR A 13 3.93 11.54 -1.26
N GLY A 14 4.25 10.48 -0.52
CA GLY A 14 4.06 10.38 0.94
C GLY A 14 2.71 9.82 1.38
N SER A 15 1.70 9.70 0.50
CA SER A 15 0.35 9.25 0.91
C SER A 15 0.33 7.83 1.49
N THR A 16 1.16 6.93 0.96
CA THR A 16 1.30 5.53 1.43
C THR A 16 1.80 5.44 2.87
N VAL A 17 2.58 6.41 3.35
CA VAL A 17 3.11 6.45 4.72
C VAL A 17 1.96 6.41 5.71
N GLY A 18 1.00 7.34 5.57
CA GLY A 18 -0.13 7.41 6.48
C GLY A 18 -1.05 6.18 6.42
N VAL A 19 -1.16 5.52 5.25
CA VAL A 19 -1.90 4.25 5.14
C VAL A 19 -1.18 3.14 5.92
N ALA A 20 0.14 3.02 5.77
CA ALA A 20 0.95 2.05 6.51
C ALA A 20 0.90 2.29 8.03
N GLU A 21 1.01 3.55 8.45
CA GLU A 21 0.90 3.95 9.86
C GLU A 21 -0.49 3.61 10.43
N ALA A 22 -1.56 3.87 9.68
CA ALA A 22 -2.91 3.53 10.11
C ALA A 22 -3.10 2.02 10.25
N ILE A 23 -2.62 1.22 9.29
CA ILE A 23 -2.64 -0.25 9.38
C ILE A 23 -1.86 -0.71 10.62
N GLY A 24 -0.64 -0.21 10.80
CA GLY A 24 0.22 -0.61 11.92
C GLY A 24 -0.39 -0.23 13.27
N LYS A 25 -0.99 0.96 13.37
CA LYS A 25 -1.70 1.43 14.56
C LYS A 25 -2.87 0.52 14.88
N THR A 26 -3.74 0.21 13.92
CA THR A 26 -4.91 -0.64 14.14
C THR A 26 -4.53 -2.06 14.56
N LEU A 27 -3.50 -2.64 13.95
CA LEU A 27 -2.97 -3.94 14.38
C LEU A 27 -2.42 -3.87 15.82
N SER A 28 -1.72 -2.77 16.17
CA SER A 28 -1.19 -2.56 17.52
C SER A 28 -2.28 -2.38 18.57
N GLU A 29 -3.37 -1.67 18.25
CA GLU A 29 -4.55 -1.53 19.09
C GLU A 29 -5.24 -2.89 19.34
N GLY A 30 -5.09 -3.84 18.41
CA GLY A 30 -5.50 -5.24 18.56
C GLY A 30 -4.57 -6.10 19.43
N GLY A 31 -3.55 -5.51 20.07
CA GLY A 31 -2.62 -6.21 20.98
C GLY A 31 -1.39 -6.80 20.31
N LEU A 32 -1.17 -6.52 19.02
CA LEU A 32 -0.02 -7.02 18.27
C LEU A 32 1.19 -6.11 18.45
N THR A 33 2.40 -6.67 18.44
CA THR A 33 3.61 -5.84 18.35
C THR A 33 3.89 -5.55 16.87
N VAL A 34 3.92 -4.28 16.47
CA VAL A 34 4.05 -3.91 15.06
C VAL A 34 5.17 -2.90 14.86
N ASP A 35 6.05 -3.18 13.90
CA ASP A 35 6.97 -2.17 13.36
C ASP A 35 6.41 -1.62 12.05
N VAL A 36 6.50 -0.31 11.86
CA VAL A 36 6.14 0.36 10.61
C VAL A 36 7.42 0.99 10.04
N LEU A 37 7.93 0.46 8.93
CA LEU A 37 9.21 0.88 8.35
C LEU A 37 9.12 1.04 6.83
N PRO A 38 9.73 2.07 6.23
CA PRO A 38 9.87 2.11 4.78
C PRO A 38 10.75 0.94 4.30
N MET A 39 10.47 0.41 3.11
CA MET A 39 11.11 -0.83 2.62
C MET A 39 12.64 -0.74 2.53
N ASN A 40 13.20 0.46 2.35
CA ASN A 40 14.65 0.69 2.31
C ASN A 40 15.33 0.66 3.68
N GLU A 41 14.57 0.69 4.78
CA GLU A 41 15.08 0.58 6.15
C GLU A 41 14.92 -0.83 6.74
N VAL A 42 14.20 -1.72 6.05
CA VAL A 42 14.02 -3.10 6.46
C VAL A 42 15.29 -3.90 6.17
N LYS A 43 15.98 -4.34 7.23
CA LYS A 43 17.24 -5.10 7.13
C LYS A 43 17.06 -6.61 7.09
N ASP A 44 16.02 -7.11 7.77
CA ASP A 44 15.77 -8.54 7.93
C ASP A 44 14.28 -8.79 8.18
N LEU A 45 13.79 -9.93 7.70
CA LEU A 45 12.42 -10.42 7.90
C LEU A 45 12.31 -11.56 8.89
N ILE A 46 13.43 -12.16 9.32
CA ILE A 46 13.46 -13.27 10.27
C ILE A 46 12.77 -12.94 11.60
N PRO A 47 12.93 -11.74 12.21
CA PRO A 47 12.32 -11.45 13.50
C PRO A 47 10.79 -11.40 13.47
N TYR A 48 10.19 -11.18 12.29
CA TYR A 48 8.75 -11.00 12.16
C TYR A 48 8.06 -12.32 11.83
N ARG A 49 6.92 -12.56 12.48
CA ARG A 49 6.08 -13.72 12.15
C ARG A 49 5.18 -13.49 10.95
N ALA A 50 4.90 -12.24 10.57
CA ALA A 50 4.13 -11.90 9.39
C ALA A 50 4.54 -10.54 8.82
N VAL A 51 4.26 -10.33 7.53
CA VAL A 51 4.62 -9.10 6.81
C VAL A 51 3.42 -8.55 6.05
N VAL A 52 3.16 -7.26 6.21
CA VAL A 52 2.21 -6.48 5.42
C VAL A 52 3.01 -5.50 4.58
N ALA A 53 3.06 -5.71 3.27
CA ALA A 53 3.80 -4.84 2.36
C ALA A 53 2.85 -3.96 1.55
N GLY A 54 3.24 -2.72 1.26
CA GLY A 54 2.48 -1.91 0.32
C GLY A 54 3.28 -0.94 -0.52
N SER A 55 2.66 -0.44 -1.57
CA SER A 55 3.31 0.47 -2.50
C SER A 55 2.34 1.49 -3.06
N ALA A 56 2.86 2.68 -3.37
CA ALA A 56 2.16 3.58 -4.28
C ALA A 56 2.10 2.94 -5.69
N ILE A 57 1.06 3.27 -6.45
CA ILE A 57 0.97 2.87 -7.86
C ILE A 57 1.54 3.97 -8.76
N GLN A 58 2.47 3.60 -9.63
CA GLN A 58 2.88 4.40 -10.79
C GLN A 58 2.81 3.54 -12.04
N ASN A 59 2.38 4.14 -13.16
CA ASN A 59 2.29 3.46 -14.44
C ASN A 59 1.59 2.09 -14.36
N LYS A 60 0.51 2.01 -13.57
CA LYS A 60 -0.33 0.80 -13.38
C LYS A 60 0.38 -0.36 -12.68
N GLN A 61 1.43 -0.09 -11.91
CA GLN A 61 2.20 -1.10 -11.18
C GLN A 61 2.66 -0.55 -9.83
N TRP A 62 3.03 -1.44 -8.91
CA TRP A 62 3.82 -1.08 -7.73
C TRP A 62 5.11 -0.38 -8.15
N LEU A 63 5.64 0.46 -7.26
CA LEU A 63 6.96 1.06 -7.46
C LEU A 63 8.02 -0.05 -7.64
N PRO A 64 9.01 0.12 -8.55
CA PRO A 64 10.01 -0.89 -8.83
C PRO A 64 10.72 -1.40 -7.57
N GLU A 65 11.11 -0.51 -6.66
CA GLU A 65 11.77 -0.85 -5.40
C GLU A 65 10.91 -1.73 -4.50
N ALA A 66 9.58 -1.62 -4.57
CA ALA A 66 8.66 -2.46 -3.81
C ALA A 66 8.55 -3.87 -4.41
N VAL A 67 8.53 -3.97 -5.74
CA VAL A 67 8.56 -5.26 -6.44
C VAL A 67 9.89 -5.97 -6.19
N ASP A 68 11.00 -5.23 -6.22
CA ASP A 68 12.34 -5.75 -5.95
C ASP A 68 12.48 -6.20 -4.49
N PHE A 69 11.92 -5.46 -3.53
CA PHE A 69 11.85 -5.88 -2.13
C PHE A 69 11.15 -7.23 -1.96
N VAL A 70 9.97 -7.41 -2.59
CA VAL A 70 9.23 -8.68 -2.53
C VAL A 70 10.02 -9.80 -3.23
N ARG A 71 10.66 -9.51 -4.37
CA ARG A 71 11.47 -10.49 -5.10
C ARG A 71 12.66 -10.96 -4.26
N ALA A 72 13.40 -10.03 -3.66
CA ALA A 72 14.58 -10.33 -2.85
C ALA A 72 14.22 -11.15 -1.59
N ASN A 73 13.05 -10.88 -1.02
CA ASN A 73 12.58 -11.54 0.21
C ASN A 73 11.60 -12.70 -0.03
N ARG A 74 11.41 -13.12 -1.29
CA ARG A 74 10.38 -14.08 -1.68
C ARG A 74 10.39 -15.36 -0.85
N ALA A 75 11.57 -15.91 -0.59
CA ALA A 75 11.72 -17.16 0.17
C ALA A 75 11.16 -17.05 1.58
N GLU A 76 11.45 -15.94 2.28
CA GLU A 76 10.97 -15.71 3.64
C GLU A 76 9.49 -15.32 3.66
N LEU A 77 9.06 -14.45 2.73
CA LEU A 77 7.66 -14.06 2.59
C LEU A 77 6.74 -15.23 2.25
N SER A 78 7.23 -16.26 1.54
CA SER A 78 6.45 -17.45 1.20
C SER A 78 6.27 -18.42 2.37
N ARG A 79 7.04 -18.26 3.46
CA ARG A 79 7.03 -19.15 4.63
C ARG A 79 6.19 -18.63 5.78
N LYS A 80 5.63 -17.43 5.64
CA LYS A 80 4.88 -16.76 6.70
C LYS A 80 3.69 -15.99 6.11
N PRO A 81 2.69 -15.62 6.92
CA PRO A 81 1.59 -14.81 6.44
C PRO A 81 2.09 -13.52 5.80
N PHE A 82 1.69 -13.30 4.55
CA PHE A 82 2.04 -12.13 3.76
C PHE A 82 0.76 -11.45 3.28
N ALA A 83 0.60 -10.16 3.56
CA ALA A 83 -0.48 -9.34 3.04
C ALA A 83 0.08 -8.21 2.19
N ALA A 84 -0.70 -7.78 1.19
CA ALA A 84 -0.31 -6.71 0.30
C ALA A 84 -1.32 -5.57 0.34
N PHE A 85 -0.88 -4.32 0.20
CA PHE A 85 -1.79 -3.21 -0.08
C PHE A 85 -1.22 -2.26 -1.13
N LEU A 86 -2.11 -1.58 -1.85
CA LEU A 86 -1.72 -0.55 -2.80
C LEU A 86 -2.42 0.76 -2.47
N VAL A 87 -1.74 1.86 -2.81
CA VAL A 87 -2.32 3.20 -2.79
C VAL A 87 -2.31 3.73 -4.21
N CYS A 88 -3.50 3.88 -4.79
CA CYS A 88 -3.67 4.29 -6.18
C CYS A 88 -4.63 5.46 -6.27
N MET A 89 -4.15 6.54 -6.90
CA MET A 89 -4.97 7.69 -7.14
C MET A 89 -6.21 7.33 -7.98
N THR A 90 -6.16 6.37 -8.92
CA THR A 90 -7.33 6.02 -9.78
C THR A 90 -8.61 5.73 -8.98
N LEU A 91 -8.48 5.23 -7.74
CA LEU A 91 -9.61 4.99 -6.84
C LEU A 91 -10.27 6.26 -6.27
N ALA A 92 -9.65 7.43 -6.43
CA ALA A 92 -10.17 8.75 -6.07
C ALA A 92 -10.90 9.47 -7.23
N MET A 93 -10.96 8.87 -8.43
CA MET A 93 -11.70 9.45 -9.54
C MET A 93 -13.21 9.47 -9.25
N LYS A 94 -13.95 10.34 -9.96
CA LYS A 94 -15.42 10.31 -9.99
C LYS A 94 -15.85 8.98 -10.63
N ASN A 95 -16.22 7.99 -9.81
CA ASN A 95 -16.40 6.55 -10.12
C ASN A 95 -15.19 5.63 -9.85
N GLY A 96 -14.31 5.96 -8.90
CA GLY A 96 -13.17 5.14 -8.51
C GLY A 96 -13.47 3.65 -8.27
N GLU A 97 -14.66 3.35 -7.76
CA GLU A 97 -15.12 1.98 -7.50
C GLU A 97 -15.21 1.14 -8.79
N SER A 98 -15.64 1.71 -9.91
CA SER A 98 -15.71 0.98 -11.19
C SER A 98 -14.33 0.62 -11.73
N TYR A 99 -13.29 1.30 -11.27
CA TYR A 99 -11.91 0.99 -11.62
C TYR A 99 -11.26 -0.05 -10.69
N ARG A 100 -11.93 -0.52 -9.64
CA ARG A 100 -11.34 -1.54 -8.74
C ARG A 100 -10.86 -2.80 -9.46
N PRO A 101 -11.62 -3.43 -10.38
CA PRO A 101 -11.14 -4.61 -11.10
C PRO A 101 -9.85 -4.32 -11.88
N PHE A 102 -9.75 -3.13 -12.45
CA PHE A 102 -8.58 -2.69 -13.20
C PHE A 102 -7.38 -2.41 -12.28
N VAL A 103 -7.57 -1.72 -11.15
CA VAL A 103 -6.52 -1.41 -10.17
C VAL A 103 -6.02 -2.67 -9.46
N THR A 104 -6.90 -3.65 -9.24
CA THR A 104 -6.57 -4.97 -8.70
C THR A 104 -5.47 -5.66 -9.51
N GLU A 105 -5.43 -5.50 -10.82
CA GLU A 105 -4.40 -6.13 -11.66
C GLU A 105 -3.00 -5.54 -11.46
N PHE A 106 -2.88 -4.37 -10.83
CA PHE A 106 -1.58 -3.74 -10.59
C PHE A 106 -0.77 -4.47 -9.52
N LEU A 107 -1.41 -5.35 -8.75
CA LEU A 107 -0.78 -6.30 -7.83
C LEU A 107 -0.30 -7.60 -8.49
N ALA A 108 -0.65 -7.86 -9.76
CA ALA A 108 -0.33 -9.13 -10.42
C ALA A 108 1.17 -9.49 -10.38
N PRO A 109 2.14 -8.56 -10.54
CA PRO A 109 3.55 -8.88 -10.38
C PRO A 109 3.90 -9.38 -8.97
N VAL A 110 3.30 -8.80 -7.94
CA VAL A 110 3.50 -9.20 -6.54
C VAL A 110 2.85 -10.56 -6.28
N ARG A 111 1.60 -10.76 -6.71
CA ARG A 111 0.87 -12.04 -6.59
C ARG A 111 1.64 -13.21 -7.20
N THR A 112 2.33 -12.96 -8.30
CA THR A 112 3.14 -13.97 -9.01
C THR A 112 4.38 -14.35 -8.20
N LEU A 113 4.96 -13.43 -7.43
CA LEU A 113 6.12 -13.69 -6.59
C LEU A 113 5.71 -14.41 -5.30
N VAL A 114 4.75 -13.84 -4.56
CA VAL A 114 4.21 -14.36 -3.31
C VAL A 114 2.72 -14.06 -3.26
N ARG A 115 1.90 -15.09 -3.05
CA ARG A 115 0.45 -14.93 -2.99
C ARG A 115 0.03 -14.32 -1.65
N PRO A 116 -0.59 -13.12 -1.62
CA PRO A 116 -1.04 -12.53 -0.36
C PRO A 116 -2.24 -13.28 0.23
N VAL A 117 -2.32 -13.32 1.56
CA VAL A 117 -3.50 -13.83 2.30
C VAL A 117 -4.66 -12.83 2.30
N SER A 118 -4.36 -11.56 2.02
CA SER A 118 -5.30 -10.45 1.88
C SER A 118 -4.66 -9.33 1.07
N GLU A 119 -5.51 -8.58 0.37
CA GLU A 119 -5.11 -7.45 -0.47
C GLU A 119 -5.94 -6.21 -0.13
N GLY A 120 -5.28 -5.10 0.16
CA GLY A 120 -5.90 -3.81 0.45
C GLY A 120 -5.77 -2.86 -0.74
N LEU A 121 -6.87 -2.26 -1.18
CA LEU A 121 -6.89 -1.30 -2.28
C LEU A 121 -7.41 0.04 -1.78
N PHE A 122 -6.53 1.03 -1.67
CA PHE A 122 -6.84 2.32 -1.07
C PHE A 122 -6.57 3.48 -2.02
N ALA A 123 -7.41 4.51 -1.94
CA ALA A 123 -7.14 5.80 -2.54
C ALA A 123 -6.06 6.55 -1.76
N GLY A 124 -5.42 7.53 -2.40
CA GLY A 124 -4.31 8.31 -1.83
C GLY A 124 -4.65 9.78 -1.64
N VAL A 125 -3.60 10.59 -1.50
CA VAL A 125 -3.69 12.05 -1.47
C VAL A 125 -3.25 12.58 -2.82
N LEU A 126 -4.09 13.40 -3.45
CA LEU A 126 -3.68 14.23 -4.57
C LEU A 126 -3.19 15.56 -4.01
N ASP A 127 -1.88 15.75 -4.01
CA ASP A 127 -1.22 17.03 -3.74
C ASP A 127 -0.34 17.31 -4.96
N ILE A 128 -0.81 18.20 -5.83
CA ILE A 128 -0.16 18.49 -7.11
C ILE A 128 1.23 19.08 -6.87
N ALA A 129 1.43 19.83 -5.79
CA ALA A 129 2.73 20.43 -5.46
C ALA A 129 3.80 19.35 -5.19
N LYS A 130 3.39 18.20 -4.64
CA LYS A 130 4.29 17.06 -4.34
C LYS A 130 4.56 16.15 -5.53
N VAL A 131 3.84 16.30 -6.65
CA VAL A 131 4.10 15.49 -7.86
C VAL A 131 5.51 15.81 -8.38
N PRO A 132 6.39 14.84 -8.67
CA PRO A 132 7.79 15.13 -8.97
C PRO A 132 8.02 15.87 -10.31
N THR A 133 7.32 15.47 -11.38
CA THR A 133 7.62 15.98 -12.72
C THR A 133 6.69 17.14 -13.10
N LEU A 134 7.22 18.16 -13.77
CA LEU A 134 6.43 19.30 -14.27
C LEU A 134 5.34 18.86 -15.25
N LYS A 135 5.65 17.86 -16.09
CA LYS A 135 4.69 17.29 -17.04
C LYS A 135 3.52 16.64 -16.31
N ASP A 136 3.78 15.80 -15.30
CA ASP A 136 2.72 15.12 -14.54
C ASP A 136 1.91 16.13 -13.73
N ARG A 137 2.56 17.16 -13.16
CA ARG A 137 1.85 18.29 -12.52
C ARG A 137 0.86 18.95 -13.48
N LEU A 138 1.28 19.26 -14.70
CA LEU A 138 0.40 19.85 -15.72
C LEU A 138 -0.77 18.92 -16.06
N MET A 139 -0.49 17.62 -16.25
CA MET A 139 -1.52 16.61 -16.53
C MET A 139 -2.54 16.50 -15.39
N PHE A 140 -2.09 16.46 -14.13
CA PHE A 140 -3.00 16.44 -12.98
C PHE A 140 -3.81 17.74 -12.87
N ARG A 141 -3.21 18.91 -13.11
CA ARG A 141 -3.93 20.19 -13.13
C ARG A 141 -5.03 20.21 -14.18
N LEU A 142 -4.74 19.77 -15.40
CA LEU A 142 -5.76 19.65 -16.46
C LEU A 142 -6.86 18.67 -16.04
N SER A 143 -6.48 17.52 -15.48
CA SER A 143 -7.46 16.50 -15.07
C SER A 143 -8.36 16.97 -13.92
N VAL A 144 -7.86 17.82 -13.01
CA VAL A 144 -8.66 18.51 -11.99
C VAL A 144 -9.58 19.56 -12.62
N LEU A 145 -9.07 20.37 -13.55
CA LEU A 145 -9.86 21.38 -14.27
C LEU A 145 -11.03 20.75 -15.06
N PHE A 146 -10.82 19.59 -15.66
CA PHE A 146 -11.85 18.82 -16.36
C PHE A 146 -12.73 17.97 -15.42
N GLY A 147 -12.52 18.05 -14.10
CA GLY A 147 -13.38 17.41 -13.09
C GLY A 147 -13.22 15.89 -12.99
N ALA A 148 -12.15 15.31 -13.55
CA ALA A 148 -11.84 13.89 -13.37
C ALA A 148 -11.28 13.58 -11.97
N TRP A 149 -10.70 14.60 -11.32
CA TRP A 149 -10.03 14.51 -10.03
C TRP A 149 -10.33 15.73 -9.18
N THR A 150 -10.18 15.58 -7.86
CA THR A 150 -10.20 16.70 -6.90
C THR A 150 -8.91 16.66 -6.10
N GLU A 151 -8.26 17.80 -5.92
CA GLU A 151 -7.08 17.88 -5.03
C GLU A 151 -7.51 17.68 -3.57
N GLY A 152 -6.71 16.97 -2.78
CA GLY A 152 -7.02 16.67 -1.39
C GLY A 152 -6.75 15.22 -0.97
N ASP A 153 -7.16 14.90 0.26
CA ASP A 153 -7.03 13.58 0.85
C ASP A 153 -8.27 12.73 0.54
N HIS A 154 -8.06 11.61 -0.17
CA HIS A 154 -9.12 10.67 -0.53
C HIS A 154 -8.99 9.33 0.20
N ARG A 155 -8.09 9.24 1.18
CA ARG A 155 -7.93 8.01 1.98
C ARG A 155 -9.18 7.78 2.81
N ASP A 156 -9.84 6.65 2.58
CA ASP A 156 -10.90 6.17 3.45
C ASP A 156 -10.29 5.49 4.69
N TRP A 157 -10.09 6.29 5.73
CA TRP A 157 -9.53 5.82 6.99
C TRP A 157 -10.37 4.74 7.66
N LYS A 158 -11.69 4.73 7.44
CA LYS A 158 -12.56 3.69 8.00
C LYS A 158 -12.28 2.37 7.28
N ALA A 159 -12.25 2.37 5.95
CA ALA A 159 -11.95 1.17 5.16
C ALA A 159 -10.54 0.62 5.43
N ILE A 160 -9.54 1.49 5.64
CA ILE A 160 -8.17 1.06 6.00
C ILE A 160 -8.17 0.33 7.35
N ARG A 161 -8.85 0.89 8.36
CA ARG A 161 -8.95 0.26 9.69
C ARG A 161 -9.71 -1.05 9.63
N GLU A 162 -10.88 -1.07 8.99
CA GLU A 162 -11.69 -2.30 8.83
C GLU A 162 -10.92 -3.40 8.11
N TRP A 163 -10.14 -3.06 7.08
CA TRP A 163 -9.27 -4.03 6.42
C TRP A 163 -8.18 -4.57 7.37
N ALA A 164 -7.53 -3.70 8.15
CA ALA A 164 -6.50 -4.11 9.11
C ALA A 164 -7.06 -4.98 10.25
N GLU A 165 -8.24 -4.66 10.77
CA GLU A 165 -8.96 -5.47 11.77
C GLU A 165 -9.27 -6.88 11.22
N ASN A 166 -9.80 -6.95 10.00
CA ASN A 166 -10.08 -8.22 9.34
C ASN A 166 -8.81 -9.00 8.92
N LEU A 167 -7.69 -8.30 8.81
CA LEU A 167 -6.39 -8.89 8.49
C LEU A 167 -5.74 -9.54 9.72
N ALA A 168 -5.87 -8.94 10.91
CA ALA A 168 -5.25 -9.42 12.15
C ALA A 168 -5.35 -10.96 12.37
N PRO A 169 -6.54 -11.60 12.29
CA PRO A 169 -6.65 -13.05 12.49
C PRO A 169 -5.98 -13.89 11.39
N ARG A 170 -5.68 -13.32 10.22
CA ARG A 170 -4.97 -13.98 9.11
C ARG A 170 -3.46 -13.87 9.21
N LEU A 171 -2.96 -13.02 10.10
CA LEU A 171 -1.53 -12.87 10.43
C LEU A 171 -1.12 -13.73 11.62
N ALA A 172 -2.06 -14.53 12.15
CA ALA A 172 -1.89 -15.40 13.30
C ALA A 172 -0.98 -16.59 13.01
#